data_AF-K1TP93-F1
#
_entry.id   AF-K1TP93-F1
#
_cell.length_a   1.000
_cell.length_b   1.000
_cell.length_c   1.000
_cell.angle_alpha   90.00
_cell.angle_beta   90.00
_cell.angle_gamma   90.00
#
_symmetry.space_group_name_H-M   'P 1'
#
loop_
_entity.id
_entity.type
_entity.pdbx_description
1 polymer ?
#
loop_
_entity_poly.entity_id
_entity_poly.type
_entity_poly.pdbx_seq_one_letter_code
_entity_poly.pdbx_strand_id
1 'polypeptide(L)'
;LLLVWRKKLPKSVEDCIKTWKKFLPDYEIKQWDESNFDVNSFPFVKEAYESKKWAFVSDYVRIYALYNEGGLYLDTDVKILKNPTDVLNKEVVLGYEDSGYVGTAMIYAQNPQNKYIKAILDYYGKIKHFEPEIMYNFANPVIITKILKQYESKVNEEGIRIFDDNIYVYPRDYFYPINYNYSEKVYTKNTCMVHLFKATWTDRGEKRTIGIYRTFGPALGKTLNSIIDGIFNFKTSIIVTLKKIYSWARMKASIYITRSRRVKRITNEINQIQKDFITICHPEMPVEKNEIQNLIEGSILELREQYTKKEAEMIASAIANSGKKQILFNQYADGWDMLISSIKKQKLSMKVKMIIHNGQEDLTDAIIWDNFDNILGMYDKGLIDELVFLKKSVYEFYKEKGYRAKLLSKYVEIENRES
;
A
#
# COMPACT_ATOMS: atom_id res chain seq x y z
N LEU A 1 -3.02 -32.89 18.93
CA LEU A 1 -3.56 -31.56 18.60
C LEU A 1 -2.81 -30.98 17.40
N LEU A 2 -3.51 -30.38 16.45
CA LEU A 2 -2.94 -29.75 15.25
C LEU A 2 -3.56 -28.38 15.02
N LEU A 3 -2.79 -27.35 14.62
CA LEU A 3 -3.31 -26.03 14.24
C LEU A 3 -3.43 -25.85 12.72
N VAL A 4 -4.62 -25.52 12.21
CA VAL A 4 -4.85 -25.32 10.77
C VAL A 4 -5.80 -24.16 10.49
N TRP A 5 -5.29 -23.08 9.90
CA TRP A 5 -6.07 -21.91 9.53
C TRP A 5 -6.71 -22.01 8.11
N ARG A 6 -7.19 -23.20 7.69
CA ARG A 6 -7.72 -23.43 6.32
C ARG A 6 -8.87 -24.43 6.26
N LYS A 7 -9.91 -24.10 5.47
CA LYS A 7 -11.06 -24.98 5.14
C LYS A 7 -10.70 -26.26 4.38
N LYS A 8 -9.59 -26.30 3.63
CA LYS A 8 -9.10 -27.50 2.92
C LYS A 8 -7.60 -27.69 3.17
N LEU A 9 -7.24 -28.87 3.66
CA LEU A 9 -5.86 -29.24 3.98
C LEU A 9 -5.03 -29.39 2.68
N PRO A 10 -3.84 -28.78 2.60
CA PRO A 10 -2.89 -29.07 1.53
C PRO A 10 -2.43 -30.53 1.56
N LYS A 11 -2.07 -31.08 0.40
CA LYS A 11 -1.61 -32.47 0.30
C LYS A 11 -0.45 -32.81 1.22
N SER A 12 0.48 -31.87 1.39
CA SER A 12 1.62 -32.04 2.28
C SER A 12 1.22 -32.22 3.75
N VAL A 13 0.12 -31.61 4.18
CA VAL A 13 -0.41 -31.75 5.54
C VAL A 13 -1.11 -33.11 5.70
N GLU A 14 -1.90 -33.51 4.70
CA GLU A 14 -2.51 -34.85 4.68
C GLU A 14 -1.45 -35.97 4.79
N ASP A 15 -0.33 -35.82 4.09
CA ASP A 15 0.75 -36.80 4.14
C ASP A 15 1.45 -36.85 5.51
N CYS A 16 1.47 -35.75 6.27
CA CYS A 16 1.93 -35.74 7.65
C CYS A 16 0.93 -36.45 8.56
N ILE A 17 -0.36 -36.09 8.47
CA ILE A 17 -1.45 -36.72 9.25
C ILE A 17 -1.49 -38.24 9.05
N LYS A 18 -1.25 -38.74 7.83
CA LYS A 18 -1.14 -40.19 7.57
C LYS A 18 -0.07 -40.87 8.41
N THR A 19 1.08 -40.23 8.60
CA THR A 19 2.14 -40.77 9.46
C THR A 19 1.71 -40.82 10.93
N TRP A 20 0.92 -39.84 11.38
CA TRP A 20 0.42 -39.81 12.76
C TRP A 20 -0.55 -40.95 12.99
N LYS A 21 -1.54 -41.13 12.11
CA LYS A 21 -2.49 -42.25 12.18
C LYS A 21 -1.79 -43.62 12.14
N LYS A 22 -0.68 -43.73 11.41
CA LYS A 22 0.10 -44.97 11.32
C LYS A 22 0.83 -45.30 12.63
N PHE A 23 1.46 -44.32 13.26
CA PHE A 23 2.36 -44.55 14.41
C PHE A 23 1.74 -44.24 15.77
N LEU A 24 0.59 -43.56 15.79
CA LEU A 24 -0.20 -43.22 16.96
C LEU A 24 -1.68 -43.60 16.70
N PRO A 25 -2.00 -44.88 16.45
CA PRO A 25 -3.36 -45.29 16.10
C PRO A 25 -4.37 -45.05 17.23
N ASP A 26 -3.91 -45.04 18.48
CA ASP A 26 -4.74 -44.86 19.67
C ASP A 26 -4.99 -43.38 20.03
N TYR A 27 -4.40 -42.45 19.28
CA TYR A 27 -4.55 -41.01 19.52
C TYR A 27 -5.73 -40.43 18.73
N GLU A 28 -6.54 -39.60 19.39
CA GLU A 28 -7.50 -38.74 18.71
C GLU A 28 -6.80 -37.53 18.08
N ILE A 29 -7.07 -37.28 16.80
CA ILE A 29 -6.53 -36.11 16.09
C ILE A 29 -7.56 -34.98 16.14
N LYS A 30 -7.28 -33.97 16.97
CA LYS A 30 -8.06 -32.73 17.07
C LYS A 30 -7.38 -31.58 16.33
N GLN A 31 -8.10 -30.98 15.39
CA GLN A 31 -7.70 -29.76 14.69
C GLN A 31 -8.18 -28.53 15.48
N TRP A 32 -7.34 -27.51 15.57
CA TRP A 32 -7.61 -26.22 16.17
C TRP A 32 -7.59 -25.14 15.08
N ASP A 33 -8.66 -24.34 15.02
CA ASP A 33 -8.88 -23.27 14.03
C ASP A 33 -9.90 -22.25 14.56
N GLU A 34 -10.31 -21.28 13.73
CA GLU A 34 -11.26 -20.24 14.14
C GLU A 34 -12.64 -20.77 14.57
N SER A 35 -12.98 -22.03 14.27
CA SER A 35 -14.26 -22.63 14.68
C SER A 35 -14.27 -23.07 16.14
N ASN A 36 -13.10 -23.29 16.75
CA ASN A 36 -12.97 -23.77 18.12
C ASN A 36 -12.00 -22.96 18.99
N PHE A 37 -11.39 -21.91 18.44
CA PHE A 37 -10.62 -20.92 19.17
C PHE A 37 -11.01 -19.50 18.76
N ASP A 38 -11.49 -18.70 19.71
CA ASP A 38 -11.79 -17.29 19.48
C ASP A 38 -10.49 -16.47 19.51
N VAL A 39 -10.13 -15.92 18.35
CA VAL A 39 -8.93 -15.08 18.19
C VAL A 39 -9.01 -13.75 18.94
N ASN A 40 -10.20 -13.35 19.38
CA ASN A 40 -10.41 -12.16 20.21
C ASN A 40 -10.33 -12.44 21.72
N SER A 41 -10.19 -13.72 22.12
CA SER A 41 -10.21 -14.14 23.53
C SER A 41 -9.05 -13.62 24.36
N PHE A 42 -7.95 -13.20 23.71
CA PHE A 42 -6.74 -12.78 24.40
C PHE A 42 -6.03 -11.61 23.67
N PRO A 43 -5.60 -10.54 24.37
CA PRO A 43 -5.05 -9.34 23.72
C PRO A 43 -3.89 -9.60 22.76
N PHE A 44 -2.89 -10.37 23.18
CA PHE A 44 -1.73 -10.73 22.34
C PHE A 44 -2.15 -11.44 21.04
N VAL A 45 -3.11 -12.36 21.15
CA VAL A 45 -3.63 -13.13 20.01
C VAL A 45 -4.34 -12.20 19.05
N LYS A 46 -5.23 -11.34 19.58
CA LYS A 46 -6.00 -10.38 18.78
C LYS A 46 -5.08 -9.46 17.99
N GLU A 47 -4.10 -8.84 18.64
CA GLU A 47 -3.17 -7.92 17.99
C GLU A 47 -2.27 -8.62 16.96
N ALA A 48 -1.81 -9.85 17.24
CA ALA A 48 -1.06 -10.66 16.28
C ALA A 48 -1.93 -11.05 15.07
N TYR A 49 -3.21 -11.37 15.28
CA TYR A 49 -4.18 -11.70 14.24
C TYR A 49 -4.46 -10.50 13.33
N GLU A 50 -4.75 -9.33 13.91
CA GLU A 50 -4.98 -8.06 13.19
C GLU A 50 -3.74 -7.64 12.39
N SER A 51 -2.54 -7.88 12.93
CA SER A 51 -1.26 -7.64 12.26
C SER A 51 -0.92 -8.70 11.18
N LYS A 52 -1.80 -9.68 10.93
CA LYS A 52 -1.62 -10.80 9.99
C LYS A 52 -0.38 -11.65 10.32
N LYS A 53 0.00 -11.72 11.59
CA LYS A 53 1.14 -12.47 12.11
C LYS A 53 0.70 -13.83 12.65
N TRP A 54 0.14 -14.65 11.76
CA TRP A 54 -0.49 -15.94 12.06
C TRP A 54 0.40 -16.94 12.83
N ALA A 55 1.72 -16.90 12.63
CA ALA A 55 2.65 -17.76 13.35
C ALA A 55 2.60 -17.51 14.87
N PHE A 56 2.48 -16.25 15.29
CA PHE A 56 2.41 -15.88 16.71
C PHE A 56 1.03 -16.16 17.33
N VAL A 57 -0.03 -16.09 16.53
CA VAL A 57 -1.35 -16.61 16.92
C VAL A 57 -1.22 -18.11 17.22
N SER A 58 -0.62 -18.88 16.30
CA SER A 58 -0.38 -20.32 16.47
C SER A 58 0.52 -20.65 17.67
N ASP A 59 1.47 -19.78 18.01
CA ASP A 59 2.34 -19.93 19.18
C ASP A 59 1.54 -19.87 20.49
N TYR A 60 0.59 -18.95 20.63
CA TYR A 60 -0.28 -18.93 21.79
C TYR A 60 -1.24 -20.11 21.81
N VAL A 61 -1.93 -20.37 20.68
CA VAL A 61 -2.99 -21.38 20.62
C VAL A 61 -2.46 -22.78 20.89
N ARG A 62 -1.22 -23.11 20.49
CA ARG A 62 -0.67 -24.46 20.76
C ARG A 62 -0.50 -24.72 22.25
N ILE A 63 -0.10 -23.71 23.01
CA ILE A 63 0.07 -23.80 24.45
C ILE A 63 -1.30 -23.81 25.14
N TYR A 64 -2.24 -22.99 24.65
CA TYR A 64 -3.63 -23.01 25.12
C TYR A 64 -4.27 -24.39 24.94
N ALA A 65 -4.10 -24.98 23.77
CA ALA A 65 -4.61 -26.31 23.44
C ALA A 65 -4.01 -27.38 24.36
N LEU A 66 -2.69 -27.38 24.55
CA LEU A 66 -2.00 -28.30 25.46
C LEU A 66 -2.43 -28.12 26.93
N TYR A 67 -2.66 -26.89 27.37
CA TYR A 67 -3.12 -26.64 28.74
C TYR A 67 -4.52 -27.20 28.97
N ASN A 68 -5.42 -27.10 27.99
CA ASN A 68 -6.80 -27.57 28.16
C ASN A 68 -6.96 -29.08 27.93
N GLU A 69 -6.14 -29.68 27.07
CA GLU A 69 -6.34 -31.07 26.60
C GLU A 69 -5.18 -32.01 26.97
N GLY A 70 -4.00 -31.49 27.30
CA GLY A 70 -2.78 -32.28 27.37
C GLY A 70 -2.43 -32.92 26.02
N GLY A 71 -1.71 -34.03 26.08
CA GLY A 71 -1.34 -34.85 24.92
C GLY A 71 -0.21 -34.26 24.07
N LEU A 72 -0.19 -34.65 22.80
CA LEU A 72 0.83 -34.28 21.83
C LEU A 72 0.34 -33.18 20.87
N TYR A 73 1.02 -32.04 20.86
CA TYR A 73 0.90 -31.03 19.83
C TYR A 73 1.89 -31.30 18.69
N LEU A 74 1.45 -31.13 17.44
CA LEU A 74 2.28 -31.19 16.23
C LEU A 74 1.94 -30.04 15.28
N ASP A 75 2.96 -29.39 14.71
CA ASP A 75 2.79 -28.53 13.55
C ASP A 75 2.38 -29.37 12.32
N THR A 76 1.66 -28.74 11.38
CA THR A 76 1.09 -29.40 10.17
C THR A 76 2.09 -30.03 9.21
N ASP A 77 3.36 -29.71 9.39
CA ASP A 77 4.47 -30.17 8.60
C ASP A 77 5.46 -31.02 9.41
N VAL A 78 5.02 -31.59 10.54
CA VAL A 78 5.77 -32.62 11.26
C VAL A 78 5.35 -34.01 10.81
N LYS A 79 6.31 -34.86 10.40
CA LYS A 79 6.08 -36.30 10.17
C LYS A 79 6.56 -37.13 11.34
N ILE A 80 5.84 -38.21 11.63
CA ILE A 80 6.31 -39.26 12.55
C ILE A 80 6.92 -40.39 11.72
N LEU A 81 8.13 -40.82 12.07
CA LEU A 81 8.91 -41.81 11.33
C LEU A 81 8.91 -43.19 11.99
N LYS A 82 8.68 -43.25 13.30
CA LYS A 82 8.50 -44.47 14.10
C LYS A 82 7.67 -44.17 15.35
N ASN A 83 7.19 -45.22 16.02
CA ASN A 83 6.42 -45.10 17.25
C ASN A 83 7.22 -44.32 18.32
N PRO A 84 6.71 -43.18 18.83
CA PRO A 84 7.39 -42.35 19.82
C PRO A 84 6.95 -42.61 21.28
N THR A 85 6.19 -43.67 21.58
CA THR A 85 5.66 -43.93 22.94
C THR A 85 6.75 -43.94 24.02
N ASP A 86 7.94 -44.46 23.72
CA ASP A 86 9.05 -44.52 24.68
C ASP A 86 9.57 -43.15 25.09
N VAL A 87 9.39 -42.14 24.22
CA VAL A 87 9.77 -40.74 24.53
C VAL A 87 8.59 -39.93 25.08
N LEU A 88 7.36 -40.28 24.71
CA LEU A 88 6.12 -39.60 25.13
C LEU A 88 5.50 -40.21 26.39
N ASN A 89 6.33 -40.50 27.40
CA ASN A 89 5.92 -41.11 28.68
C ASN A 89 6.38 -40.30 29.91
N LYS A 90 6.67 -39.00 29.71
CA LYS A 90 7.17 -38.07 30.73
C LYS A 90 6.17 -36.94 30.95
N GLU A 91 6.30 -36.19 32.05
CA GLU A 91 5.38 -35.10 32.38
C GLU A 91 5.32 -34.03 31.26
N VAL A 92 6.48 -33.54 30.77
CA VAL A 92 6.58 -32.68 29.59
C VAL A 92 7.75 -33.11 28.70
N VAL A 93 7.53 -33.16 27.38
CA VAL A 93 8.58 -33.50 26.40
C VAL A 93 8.71 -32.42 25.34
N LEU A 94 9.96 -32.02 25.11
CA LEU A 94 10.40 -30.98 24.19
C LEU A 94 11.65 -31.47 23.44
N GLY A 95 12.10 -30.74 22.42
CA GLY A 95 13.33 -31.03 21.71
C GLY A 95 14.10 -29.78 21.34
N TYR A 96 15.43 -29.90 21.24
CA TYR A 96 16.26 -28.82 20.70
C TYR A 96 16.16 -28.75 19.17
N GLU A 97 16.09 -27.53 18.64
CA GLU A 97 16.32 -27.24 17.23
C GLU A 97 17.80 -26.95 16.96
N ASP A 98 18.16 -26.73 15.69
CA ASP A 98 19.53 -26.43 15.24
C ASP A 98 20.10 -25.13 15.82
N SER A 99 19.23 -24.21 16.22
CA SER A 99 19.61 -22.93 16.84
C SER A 99 20.01 -23.05 18.32
N GLY A 100 19.86 -24.23 18.93
CA GLY A 100 20.05 -24.44 20.38
C GLY A 100 18.88 -23.97 21.25
N TYR A 101 17.85 -23.37 20.66
CA TYR A 101 16.58 -23.12 21.31
C TYR A 101 15.72 -24.39 21.32
N VAL A 102 14.75 -24.44 22.24
CA VAL A 102 13.72 -25.47 22.23
C VAL A 102 12.79 -25.25 21.04
N GLY A 103 12.70 -26.24 20.16
CA GLY A 103 11.72 -26.26 19.09
C GLY A 103 10.31 -26.52 19.61
N THR A 104 9.33 -25.93 18.94
CA THR A 104 7.92 -25.97 19.37
C THR A 104 7.01 -26.63 18.35
N ALA A 105 7.58 -27.17 17.27
CA ALA A 105 6.83 -27.91 16.26
C ALA A 105 6.28 -29.24 16.81
N MET A 106 6.89 -29.81 17.86
CA MET A 106 6.21 -30.72 18.77
C MET A 106 6.42 -30.32 20.21
N ILE A 107 5.36 -30.50 21.00
CA ILE A 107 5.37 -30.38 22.46
C ILE A 107 4.41 -31.44 22.98
N TYR A 108 4.83 -32.16 24.01
CA TYR A 108 3.96 -33.10 24.72
C TYR A 108 3.81 -32.67 26.17
N ALA A 109 2.58 -32.77 26.67
CA ALA A 109 2.26 -32.64 28.08
C ALA A 109 1.41 -33.84 28.49
N GLN A 110 1.79 -34.54 29.55
CA GLN A 110 1.12 -35.77 29.93
C GLN A 110 -0.37 -35.56 30.24
N ASN A 111 -0.67 -34.46 30.97
CA ASN A 111 -2.00 -34.17 31.46
C ASN A 111 -2.43 -32.73 31.12
N PRO A 112 -3.74 -32.48 30.96
CA PRO A 112 -4.29 -31.12 31.03
C PRO A 112 -3.86 -30.40 32.30
N GLN A 113 -3.89 -29.07 32.25
CA GLN A 113 -3.59 -28.17 33.36
C GLN A 113 -2.17 -28.34 33.94
N ASN A 114 -1.26 -28.91 33.15
CA ASN A 114 0.14 -29.07 33.53
C ASN A 114 0.78 -27.72 33.94
N LYS A 115 1.45 -27.71 35.10
CA LYS A 115 2.01 -26.49 35.70
C LYS A 115 3.07 -25.79 34.83
N TYR A 116 3.84 -26.53 34.03
CA TYR A 116 4.87 -25.96 33.16
C TYR A 116 4.25 -25.35 31.90
N ILE A 117 3.23 -26.01 31.33
CA ILE A 117 2.45 -25.43 30.22
C ILE A 117 1.72 -24.17 30.69
N LYS A 118 1.18 -24.18 31.91
CA LYS A 118 0.58 -22.99 32.53
C LYS A 118 1.57 -21.83 32.65
N ALA A 119 2.81 -22.11 33.06
CA ALA A 119 3.84 -21.07 33.18
C ALA A 119 4.13 -20.37 31.83
N ILE A 120 4.01 -21.09 30.71
CA ILE A 120 4.13 -20.52 29.37
C ILE A 120 2.92 -19.63 29.04
N LEU A 121 1.68 -20.07 29.33
CA LEU A 121 0.49 -19.24 29.15
C LEU A 121 0.53 -17.98 30.04
N ASP A 122 0.90 -18.12 31.31
CA ASP A 122 1.01 -17.02 32.24
C ASP A 122 2.06 -15.99 31.78
N TYR A 123 3.09 -16.41 31.03
CA TYR A 123 4.05 -15.49 30.41
C TYR A 123 3.39 -14.60 29.35
N TYR A 124 2.52 -15.17 28.51
CA TYR A 124 1.74 -14.37 27.55
C TYR A 124 0.83 -13.36 28.26
N GLY A 125 0.31 -13.70 29.45
CA GLY A 125 -0.43 -12.79 30.33
C GLY A 125 0.31 -11.51 30.74
N LYS A 126 1.65 -11.52 30.69
CA LYS A 126 2.50 -10.38 31.05
C LYS A 126 2.78 -9.47 29.85
N ILE A 127 2.49 -9.92 28.64
CA ILE A 127 2.71 -9.14 27.41
C ILE A 127 1.53 -8.19 27.24
N LYS A 128 1.78 -6.88 27.38
CA LYS A 128 0.74 -5.85 27.24
C LYS A 128 0.30 -5.66 25.80
N HIS A 129 1.28 -5.61 24.89
CA HIS A 129 1.07 -5.40 23.46
C HIS A 129 1.98 -6.30 22.63
N PHE A 130 1.47 -6.76 21.50
CA PHE A 130 2.23 -7.37 20.42
C PHE A 130 2.82 -6.26 19.54
N GLU A 131 4.13 -6.09 19.66
CA GLU A 131 4.90 -5.10 18.90
C GLU A 131 5.65 -5.78 17.74
N PRO A 132 5.27 -5.52 16.47
CA PRO A 132 5.91 -6.17 15.33
C PRO A 132 7.43 -5.92 15.24
N GLU A 133 7.92 -4.78 15.75
CA GLU A 133 9.34 -4.42 15.67
C GLU A 133 10.25 -5.34 16.51
N ILE A 134 9.71 -5.91 17.59
CA ILE A 134 10.42 -6.82 18.50
C ILE A 134 9.83 -8.23 18.48
N MET A 135 9.14 -8.60 17.39
CA MET A 135 8.34 -9.84 17.33
C MET A 135 9.12 -11.10 17.66
N TYR A 136 10.43 -11.13 17.40
CA TYR A 136 11.30 -12.26 17.74
C TYR A 136 11.26 -12.63 19.23
N ASN A 137 11.11 -11.63 20.12
CA ASN A 137 11.03 -11.85 21.57
C ASN A 137 9.75 -12.56 22.01
N PHE A 138 8.73 -12.59 21.14
CA PHE A 138 7.44 -13.23 21.41
C PHE A 138 7.33 -14.63 20.81
N ALA A 139 8.36 -15.10 20.11
CA ALA A 139 8.36 -16.44 19.52
C ALA A 139 8.43 -17.51 20.62
N ASN A 140 7.64 -18.56 20.47
CA ASN A 140 7.52 -19.63 21.44
C ASN A 140 8.87 -20.29 21.83
N PRO A 141 9.79 -20.59 20.88
CA PRO A 141 11.13 -21.09 21.21
C PRO A 141 11.91 -20.19 22.18
N VAL A 142 11.81 -18.87 22.01
CA VAL A 142 12.50 -17.88 22.85
C VAL A 142 11.87 -17.82 24.23
N ILE A 143 10.54 -17.74 24.30
CA ILE A 143 9.78 -17.69 25.56
C ILE A 143 10.03 -18.94 26.38
N ILE A 144 9.84 -20.13 25.80
CA ILE A 144 9.99 -21.40 26.50
C ILE A 144 11.42 -21.57 26.99
N THR A 145 12.42 -21.30 26.14
CA THR A 145 13.83 -21.39 26.54
C THR A 145 14.14 -20.44 27.71
N LYS A 146 13.54 -19.24 27.74
CA LYS A 146 13.69 -18.28 28.86
C LYS A 146 13.02 -18.78 30.15
N ILE A 147 11.85 -19.42 30.06
CA ILE A 147 11.15 -20.01 31.21
C ILE A 147 11.95 -21.18 31.78
N LEU A 148 12.48 -22.07 30.93
CA LEU A 148 13.25 -23.24 31.36
C LEU A 148 14.49 -22.86 32.18
N LYS A 149 15.12 -21.72 31.89
CA LYS A 149 16.28 -21.21 32.63
C LYS A 149 15.99 -20.89 34.11
N GLN A 150 14.73 -20.86 34.53
CA GLN A 150 14.33 -20.64 35.92
C GLN A 150 14.40 -21.92 36.76
N TYR A 151 14.49 -23.08 36.12
CA TYR A 151 14.55 -24.38 36.79
C TYR A 151 15.98 -24.92 36.81
N GLU A 152 16.30 -25.66 37.86
CA GLU A 152 17.53 -26.46 37.89
C GLU A 152 17.48 -27.53 36.81
N SER A 153 18.64 -27.83 36.21
CA SER A 153 18.73 -28.80 35.11
C SER A 153 19.90 -29.75 35.28
N LYS A 154 19.69 -31.00 34.88
CA LYS A 154 20.74 -32.03 34.73
C LYS A 154 20.70 -32.62 33.33
N VAL A 155 21.79 -33.25 32.92
CA VAL A 155 21.89 -33.97 31.63
C VAL A 155 22.16 -35.43 31.94
N ASN A 156 21.38 -36.34 31.35
CA ASN A 156 21.59 -37.77 31.51
C ASN A 156 22.63 -38.31 30.51
N GLU A 157 22.95 -39.61 30.57
CA GLU A 157 23.94 -40.26 29.71
C GLU A 157 23.57 -40.24 28.21
N GLU A 158 22.28 -40.11 27.89
CA GLU A 158 21.75 -40.01 26.53
C GLU A 158 21.79 -38.57 25.98
N GLY A 159 22.29 -37.61 26.77
CA GLY A 159 22.34 -36.20 26.40
C GLY A 159 21.00 -35.46 26.53
N ILE A 160 19.98 -36.09 27.14
CA ILE A 160 18.68 -35.48 27.41
C ILE A 160 18.83 -34.53 28.59
N ARG A 161 18.41 -33.27 28.40
CA ARG A 161 18.38 -32.29 29.48
C ARG A 161 17.05 -32.36 30.22
N ILE A 162 17.12 -32.49 31.54
CA ILE A 162 15.97 -32.66 32.42
C ILE A 162 15.90 -31.43 33.34
N PHE A 163 14.76 -30.74 33.35
CA PHE A 163 14.49 -29.61 34.24
C PHE A 163 13.40 -29.95 35.26
N ASP A 164 13.61 -29.56 36.53
CA ASP A 164 12.68 -29.82 37.66
C ASP A 164 12.22 -31.30 37.71
N ASP A 165 13.07 -32.24 37.30
CA ASP A 165 12.81 -33.68 37.15
C ASP A 165 11.62 -34.10 36.26
N ASN A 166 10.97 -33.14 35.59
CA ASN A 166 9.70 -33.36 34.92
C ASN A 166 9.68 -32.89 33.45
N ILE A 167 10.54 -31.95 33.07
CA ILE A 167 10.63 -31.47 31.68
C ILE A 167 11.83 -32.11 31.01
N TYR A 168 11.59 -32.88 29.95
CA TYR A 168 12.61 -33.59 29.20
C TYR A 168 12.81 -32.92 27.85
N VAL A 169 14.00 -32.34 27.64
CA VAL A 169 14.39 -31.72 26.38
C VAL A 169 15.39 -32.63 25.66
N TYR A 170 14.92 -33.29 24.61
CA TYR A 170 15.71 -34.26 23.86
C TYR A 170 16.67 -33.57 22.86
N PRO A 171 17.81 -34.22 22.54
CA PRO A 171 18.68 -33.80 21.46
C PRO A 171 17.93 -33.73 20.11
N ARG A 172 18.43 -32.87 19.20
CA ARG A 172 17.75 -32.56 17.94
C ARG A 172 17.50 -33.78 17.04
N ASP A 173 18.33 -34.81 17.10
CA ASP A 173 18.20 -35.99 16.23
C ASP A 173 16.92 -36.79 16.50
N TYR A 174 16.29 -36.65 17.67
CA TYR A 174 15.00 -37.30 17.97
C TYR A 174 13.86 -36.73 17.13
N PHE A 175 13.79 -35.40 17.00
CA PHE A 175 12.61 -34.73 16.46
C PHE A 175 12.85 -33.67 15.38
N TYR A 176 14.05 -33.09 15.35
CA TYR A 176 14.49 -32.03 14.44
C TYR A 176 15.77 -32.45 13.68
N PRO A 177 15.75 -33.60 12.97
CA PRO A 177 16.93 -34.12 12.28
C PRO A 177 17.35 -33.24 11.11
N ILE A 178 16.47 -32.38 10.58
CA ILE A 178 16.80 -31.41 9.54
C ILE A 178 16.77 -30.00 10.12
N ASN A 179 17.64 -29.13 9.63
CA ASN A 179 17.63 -27.70 9.99
C ASN A 179 16.76 -26.87 9.05
N TYR A 180 16.43 -25.63 9.43
CA TYR A 180 15.50 -24.76 8.70
C TYR A 180 15.89 -24.52 7.22
N ASN A 181 17.20 -24.47 6.94
CA ASN A 181 17.74 -24.25 5.60
C ASN A 181 18.05 -25.55 4.82
N TYR A 182 17.82 -26.72 5.41
CA TYR A 182 18.04 -28.05 4.84
C TYR A 182 19.51 -28.38 4.53
N SER A 183 20.46 -27.58 4.99
CA SER A 183 21.89 -27.80 4.75
C SER A 183 22.45 -28.97 5.54
N GLU A 184 21.82 -29.32 6.65
CA GLU A 184 22.27 -30.38 7.56
C GLU A 184 21.15 -31.36 7.87
N LYS A 185 21.50 -32.65 7.89
CA LYS A 185 20.58 -33.76 8.19
C LYS A 185 21.25 -34.74 9.14
N VAL A 186 20.68 -34.92 10.32
CA VAL A 186 21.19 -35.75 11.42
C VAL A 186 20.15 -36.84 11.73
N TYR A 187 19.96 -37.75 10.80
CA TYR A 187 19.11 -38.93 11.02
C TYR A 187 19.88 -39.99 11.78
N THR A 188 19.33 -40.45 12.89
CA THR A 188 19.94 -41.49 13.75
C THR A 188 18.91 -42.58 14.04
N LYS A 189 19.32 -43.61 14.79
CA LYS A 189 18.40 -44.62 15.33
C LYS A 189 17.35 -44.02 16.27
N ASN A 190 17.60 -42.84 16.84
CA ASN A 190 16.71 -42.17 17.79
C ASN A 190 15.57 -41.44 17.09
N THR A 191 15.79 -40.97 15.85
CA THR A 191 14.85 -40.13 15.11
C THR A 191 13.45 -40.74 15.01
N CYS A 192 12.47 -40.11 15.66
CA CYS A 192 11.07 -40.50 15.61
C CYS A 192 10.18 -39.46 14.96
N MET A 193 10.61 -38.21 14.84
CA MET A 193 9.87 -37.15 14.16
C MET A 193 10.78 -36.31 13.25
N VAL A 194 10.17 -35.60 12.31
CA VAL A 194 10.85 -34.60 11.48
C VAL A 194 9.94 -33.42 11.18
N HIS A 195 10.36 -32.23 11.59
CA HIS A 195 9.73 -30.97 11.19
C HIS A 195 10.21 -30.55 9.79
N LEU A 196 9.29 -30.42 8.83
CA LEU A 196 9.59 -30.13 7.43
C LEU A 196 9.67 -28.63 7.09
N PHE A 197 9.50 -27.70 8.03
CA PHE A 197 9.65 -26.26 7.82
C PHE A 197 8.99 -25.75 6.51
N LYS A 198 7.76 -26.19 6.21
CA LYS A 198 7.06 -25.89 4.95
C LYS A 198 6.61 -24.43 4.85
N ALA A 199 6.55 -23.71 5.98
CA ALA A 199 6.21 -22.28 6.04
C ALA A 199 4.93 -21.95 5.24
N THR A 200 3.90 -22.81 5.34
CA THR A 200 2.73 -22.76 4.44
C THR A 200 1.89 -21.49 4.61
N TRP A 201 2.08 -20.77 5.72
CA TRP A 201 1.45 -19.48 6.05
C TRP A 201 2.07 -18.27 5.33
N THR A 202 3.29 -18.39 4.80
CA THR A 202 3.99 -17.28 4.11
C THR A 202 3.41 -17.01 2.71
N ASP A 203 3.53 -15.77 2.22
CA ASP A 203 3.04 -15.42 0.88
C ASP A 203 3.92 -16.01 -0.26
N ARG A 204 3.49 -15.87 -1.52
CA ARG A 204 4.21 -16.48 -2.65
C ARG A 204 5.62 -15.89 -2.85
N GLY A 205 5.79 -14.60 -2.62
CA GLY A 205 7.08 -13.92 -2.74
C GLY A 205 8.02 -14.38 -1.64
N GLU A 206 7.55 -14.40 -0.38
CA GLU A 206 8.33 -14.90 0.74
C GLU A 206 8.70 -16.38 0.58
N LYS A 207 7.77 -17.24 0.13
CA LYS A 207 8.06 -18.64 -0.21
C LYS A 207 9.13 -18.79 -1.28
N ARG A 208 9.10 -17.95 -2.31
CA ARG A 208 10.13 -17.92 -3.36
C ARG A 208 11.48 -17.55 -2.75
N THR A 209 11.53 -16.49 -1.95
CA THR A 209 12.75 -16.06 -1.26
C THR A 209 13.32 -17.16 -0.38
N ILE A 210 12.49 -17.77 0.47
CA ILE A 210 12.89 -18.91 1.32
C ILE A 210 13.41 -20.06 0.46
N GLY A 211 12.71 -20.42 -0.63
CA GLY A 211 13.13 -21.49 -1.54
C GLY A 211 14.48 -21.21 -2.21
N ILE A 212 14.71 -19.98 -2.67
CA ILE A 212 15.98 -19.54 -3.26
C ILE A 212 17.10 -19.62 -2.21
N TYR A 213 16.87 -19.09 -1.00
CA TYR A 213 17.86 -19.08 0.07
C TYR A 213 18.19 -20.50 0.57
N ARG A 214 17.20 -21.40 0.59
CA ARG A 214 17.42 -22.83 0.89
C ARG A 214 18.25 -23.53 -0.17
N THR A 215 18.05 -23.20 -1.43
CA THR A 215 18.71 -23.90 -2.55
C THR A 215 20.13 -23.39 -2.78
N PHE A 216 20.35 -22.08 -2.68
CA PHE A 216 21.60 -21.43 -3.08
C PHE A 216 22.38 -20.82 -1.89
N GLY A 217 21.83 -20.91 -0.68
CA GLY A 217 22.38 -20.26 0.51
C GLY A 217 22.12 -18.74 0.54
N PRO A 218 22.43 -18.05 1.66
CA PRO A 218 22.12 -16.64 1.85
C PRO A 218 22.81 -15.70 0.85
N ALA A 219 24.09 -15.96 0.52
CA ALA A 219 24.89 -15.08 -0.33
C ALA A 219 24.40 -15.06 -1.78
N LEU A 220 24.38 -16.22 -2.46
CA LEU A 220 23.88 -16.33 -3.82
C LEU A 220 22.36 -16.12 -3.90
N GLY A 221 21.62 -16.56 -2.88
CA GLY A 221 20.18 -16.39 -2.81
C GLY A 221 19.73 -14.93 -2.78
N LYS A 222 20.46 -14.06 -2.06
CA LYS A 222 20.21 -12.61 -2.05
C LYS A 222 20.38 -12.01 -3.44
N THR A 223 21.48 -12.34 -4.12
CA THR A 223 21.76 -11.84 -5.48
C THR A 223 20.68 -12.29 -6.46
N LEU A 224 20.34 -13.58 -6.49
CA LEU A 224 19.31 -14.11 -7.38
C LEU A 224 17.94 -13.49 -7.13
N ASN A 225 17.54 -13.33 -5.87
CA ASN A 225 16.26 -12.70 -5.56
C ASN A 225 16.23 -11.22 -6.02
N SER A 226 17.33 -10.48 -5.85
CA SER A 226 17.42 -9.09 -6.31
C SER A 226 17.31 -8.94 -7.83
N ILE A 227 17.88 -9.89 -8.59
CA ILE A 227 17.78 -9.92 -10.06
C ILE A 227 16.32 -10.16 -10.47
N ILE A 228 15.66 -11.14 -9.84
CA ILE A 228 14.26 -11.46 -10.11
C ILE A 228 13.36 -10.25 -9.81
N ASP A 229 13.56 -9.60 -8.67
CA ASP A 229 12.81 -8.39 -8.30
C ASP A 229 13.07 -7.25 -9.28
N GLY A 230 14.31 -7.08 -9.76
CA GLY A 230 14.65 -6.16 -10.83
C GLY A 230 13.87 -6.39 -12.12
N ILE A 231 13.70 -7.65 -12.54
CA ILE A 231 12.91 -8.01 -13.73
C ILE A 231 11.42 -7.66 -13.55
N PHE A 232 10.85 -7.96 -12.37
CA PHE A 232 9.46 -7.63 -12.08
C PHE A 232 9.22 -6.12 -12.04
N ASN A 233 10.14 -5.37 -11.45
CA ASN A 233 10.09 -3.91 -11.41
C ASN A 233 10.19 -3.32 -12.83
N PHE A 234 11.12 -3.82 -13.64
CA PHE A 234 11.26 -3.39 -15.04
C PHE A 234 9.99 -3.65 -15.87
N LYS A 235 9.40 -4.85 -15.74
CA LYS A 235 8.12 -5.18 -16.37
C LYS A 235 7.01 -4.21 -15.93
N THR A 236 6.94 -3.89 -14.64
CA THR A 236 5.95 -2.96 -14.10
C THR A 236 6.15 -1.55 -14.68
N SER A 237 7.38 -1.07 -14.77
CA SER A 237 7.71 0.23 -15.37
C SER A 237 7.31 0.29 -16.85
N ILE A 238 7.54 -0.78 -17.62
CA ILE A 238 7.08 -0.87 -19.01
C ILE A 238 5.56 -0.77 -19.09
N ILE A 239 4.83 -1.54 -18.27
CA ILE A 239 3.36 -1.54 -18.27
C ILE A 239 2.81 -0.15 -17.94
N VAL A 240 3.37 0.52 -16.93
CA VAL A 240 2.95 1.88 -16.55
C VAL A 240 3.20 2.87 -17.70
N THR A 241 4.36 2.76 -18.36
CA THR A 241 4.70 3.62 -19.51
C THR A 241 3.74 3.40 -20.67
N LEU A 242 3.46 2.14 -21.03
CA LEU A 242 2.50 1.79 -22.08
C LEU A 242 1.09 2.29 -21.76
N LYS A 243 0.65 2.20 -20.50
CA LYS A 243 -0.64 2.75 -20.06
C LYS A 243 -0.70 4.27 -20.25
N LYS A 244 0.37 5.00 -19.91
CA LYS A 244 0.43 6.46 -20.13
C LYS A 244 0.29 6.80 -21.62
N ILE A 245 1.04 6.10 -22.48
CA ILE A 245 0.97 6.29 -23.94
C ILE A 245 -0.43 5.99 -24.47
N TYR A 246 -1.03 4.89 -24.04
CA TYR A 246 -2.39 4.52 -24.43
C TYR A 246 -3.43 5.56 -23.99
N SER A 247 -3.38 6.01 -22.73
CA SER A 247 -4.28 7.04 -22.22
C SER A 247 -4.16 8.36 -23.01
N TRP A 248 -2.92 8.78 -23.29
CA TRP A 248 -2.65 9.96 -24.11
C TRP A 248 -3.19 9.81 -25.55
N ALA A 249 -2.94 8.67 -26.20
CA ALA A 249 -3.43 8.41 -27.56
C ALA A 249 -4.96 8.37 -27.61
N ARG A 250 -5.59 7.70 -26.64
CA ARG A 250 -7.04 7.64 -26.48
C ARG A 250 -7.65 9.03 -26.29
N MET A 251 -7.04 9.87 -25.46
CA MET A 251 -7.46 11.27 -25.27
C MET A 251 -7.40 12.05 -26.59
N LYS A 252 -6.26 12.01 -27.30
CA LYS A 252 -6.09 12.71 -28.58
C LYS A 252 -7.09 12.24 -29.64
N ALA A 253 -7.37 10.93 -29.72
CA ALA A 253 -8.37 10.38 -30.62
C ALA A 253 -9.79 10.87 -30.27
N SER A 254 -10.15 10.88 -28.98
CA SER A 254 -11.45 11.41 -28.51
C SER A 254 -11.64 12.88 -28.90
N ILE A 255 -10.61 13.71 -28.73
CA ILE A 255 -10.63 15.12 -29.13
C ILE A 255 -10.79 15.23 -30.64
N TYR A 256 -10.02 14.47 -31.42
CA TYR A 256 -10.12 14.49 -32.88
C TYR A 256 -11.54 14.16 -33.38
N ILE A 257 -12.19 13.15 -32.79
CA ILE A 257 -13.54 12.69 -33.17
C ILE A 257 -14.63 13.70 -32.76
N THR A 258 -14.48 14.36 -31.61
CA THR A 258 -15.54 15.22 -31.04
C THR A 258 -15.37 16.71 -31.35
N ARG A 259 -14.18 17.14 -31.79
CA ARG A 259 -13.79 18.54 -32.05
C ARG A 259 -14.84 19.33 -32.81
N SER A 260 -15.29 18.87 -33.98
CA SER A 260 -16.23 19.65 -34.80
C SER A 260 -17.55 19.90 -34.10
N ARG A 261 -18.05 18.93 -33.31
CA ARG A 261 -19.28 19.09 -32.52
C ARG A 261 -19.06 20.05 -31.35
N ARG A 262 -17.92 19.94 -30.64
CA ARG A 262 -17.56 20.85 -29.55
C ARG A 262 -17.43 22.29 -30.01
N VAL A 263 -16.67 22.52 -31.09
CA VAL A 263 -16.50 23.86 -31.70
C VAL A 263 -17.85 24.41 -32.12
N LYS A 264 -18.70 23.63 -32.79
CA LYS A 264 -20.05 24.09 -33.18
C LYS A 264 -20.88 24.56 -31.97
N ARG A 265 -20.83 23.81 -30.85
CA ARG A 265 -21.50 24.20 -29.61
C ARG A 265 -20.96 25.52 -29.06
N ILE A 266 -19.63 25.63 -28.96
CA ILE A 266 -18.94 26.86 -28.52
C ILE A 266 -19.29 28.05 -29.43
N THR A 267 -19.34 27.87 -30.75
CA THR A 267 -19.75 28.93 -31.69
C THR A 267 -21.17 29.40 -31.42
N ASN A 268 -22.10 28.48 -31.11
CA ASN A 268 -23.47 28.85 -30.75
C ASN A 268 -23.53 29.61 -29.42
N GLU A 269 -22.78 29.17 -28.41
CA GLU A 269 -22.66 29.86 -27.11
C GLU A 269 -22.10 31.29 -27.28
N ILE A 270 -21.06 31.46 -28.10
CA ILE A 270 -20.48 32.77 -28.44
C ILE A 270 -21.54 33.70 -29.06
N ASN A 271 -22.37 33.18 -29.97
CA ASN A 271 -23.39 33.98 -30.64
C ASN A 271 -24.56 34.37 -29.72
N GLN A 272 -24.74 33.68 -28.59
CA GLN A 272 -25.76 34.02 -27.59
C GLN A 272 -25.31 35.14 -26.65
N ILE A 273 -24.00 35.37 -26.51
CA ILE A 273 -23.44 36.45 -25.70
C ILE A 273 -23.79 37.78 -26.37
N GLN A 274 -24.57 38.63 -25.70
CA GLN A 274 -24.97 39.94 -26.22
C GLN A 274 -23.94 41.04 -25.93
N LYS A 275 -23.19 40.92 -24.83
CA LYS A 275 -22.17 41.91 -24.44
C LYS A 275 -21.06 42.01 -25.50
N ASP A 276 -20.42 43.17 -25.63
CA ASP A 276 -19.35 43.43 -26.61
C ASP A 276 -18.02 42.69 -26.32
N PHE A 277 -17.96 41.99 -25.19
CA PHE A 277 -16.82 41.22 -24.73
C PHE A 277 -17.24 39.80 -24.31
N ILE A 278 -16.28 38.88 -24.31
CA ILE A 278 -16.44 37.50 -23.81
C ILE A 278 -15.54 37.32 -22.59
N THR A 279 -16.05 36.67 -21.55
CA THR A 279 -15.24 36.20 -20.42
C THR A 279 -15.12 34.69 -20.47
N ILE A 280 -13.90 34.18 -20.66
CA ILE A 280 -13.62 32.75 -20.72
C ILE A 280 -13.33 32.24 -19.31
N CYS A 281 -14.17 31.31 -18.86
CA CYS A 281 -14.08 30.70 -17.53
C CYS A 281 -13.89 29.19 -17.64
N HIS A 282 -13.08 28.61 -16.75
CA HIS A 282 -12.95 27.16 -16.65
C HIS A 282 -14.17 26.59 -15.91
N PRO A 283 -14.91 25.60 -16.45
CA PRO A 283 -16.15 25.10 -15.84
C PRO A 283 -15.94 24.38 -14.50
N GLU A 284 -14.73 23.89 -14.25
CA GLU A 284 -14.38 23.14 -13.02
C GLU A 284 -13.68 24.02 -11.97
N MET A 285 -13.70 25.34 -12.13
CA MET A 285 -13.08 26.32 -11.23
C MET A 285 -14.13 27.32 -10.76
N PRO A 286 -15.06 26.88 -9.88
CA PRO A 286 -16.23 27.66 -9.51
C PRO A 286 -15.91 28.81 -8.56
N VAL A 287 -14.84 28.71 -7.76
CA VAL A 287 -14.49 29.73 -6.75
C VAL A 287 -14.13 31.04 -7.46
N GLU A 288 -13.16 30.97 -8.35
CA GLU A 288 -12.65 32.09 -9.16
C GLU A 288 -13.73 32.65 -10.09
N LYS A 289 -14.64 31.79 -10.57
CA LYS A 289 -15.78 32.22 -11.37
C LYS A 289 -16.80 32.98 -10.52
N ASN A 290 -17.12 32.49 -9.33
CA ASN A 290 -18.12 33.09 -8.44
C ASN A 290 -17.67 34.45 -7.91
N GLU A 291 -16.37 34.65 -7.66
CA GLU A 291 -15.81 35.93 -7.19
C GLU A 291 -16.10 37.10 -8.14
N ILE A 292 -16.23 36.82 -9.44
CA ILE A 292 -16.43 37.85 -10.45
C ILE A 292 -17.77 37.72 -11.19
N GLN A 293 -18.61 36.74 -10.83
CA GLN A 293 -19.80 36.35 -11.60
C GLN A 293 -20.73 37.54 -11.89
N ASN A 294 -21.01 38.35 -10.88
CA ASN A 294 -21.88 39.54 -11.00
C ASN A 294 -21.29 40.60 -11.95
N LEU A 295 -19.97 40.62 -12.13
CA LEU A 295 -19.25 41.58 -12.97
C LEU A 295 -19.21 41.18 -14.45
N ILE A 296 -19.43 39.90 -14.72
CA ILE A 296 -19.27 39.29 -16.05
C ILE A 296 -20.56 38.64 -16.55
N GLU A 297 -21.68 38.88 -15.88
CA GLU A 297 -22.98 38.30 -16.22
C GLU A 297 -23.35 38.57 -17.70
N GLY A 298 -23.85 37.54 -18.37
CA GLY A 298 -24.20 37.60 -19.80
C GLY A 298 -23.00 37.66 -20.76
N SER A 299 -21.76 37.52 -20.28
CA SER A 299 -20.54 37.46 -21.11
C SER A 299 -19.77 36.13 -21.03
N ILE A 300 -20.23 35.18 -20.21
CA ILE A 300 -19.48 33.97 -19.86
C ILE A 300 -19.48 32.97 -21.02
N LEU A 301 -18.28 32.49 -21.37
CA LEU A 301 -18.05 31.31 -22.19
C LEU A 301 -17.28 30.28 -21.37
N GLU A 302 -17.89 29.13 -21.10
CA GLU A 302 -17.22 28.05 -20.38
C GLU A 302 -16.34 27.24 -21.31
N LEU A 303 -15.04 27.21 -21.00
CA LEU A 303 -14.05 26.53 -21.82
C LEU A 303 -13.09 25.72 -20.95
N ARG A 304 -12.90 24.46 -21.31
CA ARG A 304 -11.86 23.61 -20.71
C ARG A 304 -10.50 23.88 -21.34
N GLU A 305 -9.49 23.16 -20.87
CA GLU A 305 -8.15 23.15 -21.44
C GLU A 305 -8.19 22.82 -22.93
N GLN A 306 -7.23 23.36 -23.67
CA GLN A 306 -7.08 23.10 -25.10
C GLN A 306 -5.89 22.17 -25.34
N TYR A 307 -6.16 20.96 -25.81
CA TYR A 307 -5.08 19.98 -26.02
C TYR A 307 -4.54 19.97 -27.46
N THR A 308 -5.18 20.69 -28.39
CA THR A 308 -4.73 20.72 -29.79
C THR A 308 -4.81 22.11 -30.39
N LYS A 309 -3.75 22.52 -31.09
CA LYS A 309 -3.69 23.80 -31.81
C LYS A 309 -4.84 23.98 -32.80
N LYS A 310 -5.24 22.91 -33.51
CA LYS A 310 -6.34 22.96 -34.48
C LYS A 310 -7.70 23.27 -33.83
N GLU A 311 -7.99 22.74 -32.64
CA GLU A 311 -9.22 23.10 -31.92
C GLU A 311 -9.17 24.55 -31.43
N ALA A 312 -8.03 24.97 -30.86
CA ALA A 312 -7.81 26.36 -30.44
C ALA A 312 -7.96 27.35 -31.61
N GLU A 313 -7.42 27.04 -32.80
CA GLU A 313 -7.58 27.84 -34.01
C GLU A 313 -9.04 27.93 -34.48
N MET A 314 -9.79 26.83 -34.41
CA MET A 314 -11.21 26.83 -34.78
C MET A 314 -12.06 27.66 -33.81
N ILE A 315 -11.77 27.60 -32.50
CA ILE A 315 -12.43 28.44 -31.49
C ILE A 315 -12.06 29.91 -31.69
N ALA A 316 -10.79 30.20 -31.94
CA ALA A 316 -10.32 31.55 -32.27
C ALA A 316 -11.05 32.13 -33.48
N SER A 317 -11.32 31.31 -34.53
CA SER A 317 -12.12 31.72 -35.68
C SER A 317 -13.56 32.07 -35.33
N ALA A 318 -14.19 31.27 -34.47
CA ALA A 318 -15.53 31.58 -33.99
C ALA A 318 -15.55 32.92 -33.24
N ILE A 319 -14.56 33.15 -32.37
CA ILE A 319 -14.47 34.41 -31.61
C ILE A 319 -14.16 35.60 -32.53
N ALA A 320 -13.22 35.48 -33.46
CA ALA A 320 -12.87 36.57 -34.39
C ALA A 320 -14.07 37.01 -35.23
N ASN A 321 -14.89 36.05 -35.68
CA ASN A 321 -16.07 36.27 -36.52
C ASN A 321 -17.30 36.78 -35.75
N SER A 322 -17.33 36.65 -34.42
CA SER A 322 -18.46 37.04 -33.57
C SER A 322 -18.67 38.56 -33.41
N GLY A 323 -17.80 39.38 -33.99
CA GLY A 323 -17.86 40.85 -33.86
C GLY A 323 -17.33 41.39 -32.52
N LYS A 324 -17.07 40.53 -31.53
CA LYS A 324 -16.58 40.94 -30.20
C LYS A 324 -15.24 41.66 -30.28
N LYS A 325 -15.03 42.64 -29.39
CA LYS A 325 -13.87 43.53 -29.39
C LYS A 325 -12.86 43.18 -28.30
N GLN A 326 -13.31 42.51 -27.25
CA GLN A 326 -12.48 42.20 -26.08
C GLN A 326 -12.76 40.79 -25.56
N ILE A 327 -11.72 40.17 -25.00
CA ILE A 327 -11.80 38.88 -24.32
C ILE A 327 -11.11 39.01 -22.98
N LEU A 328 -11.77 38.52 -21.94
CA LEU A 328 -11.24 38.44 -20.60
C LEU A 328 -11.07 36.95 -20.25
N PHE A 329 -9.85 36.53 -19.95
CA PHE A 329 -9.59 35.20 -19.42
C PHE A 329 -9.65 35.27 -17.91
N ASN A 330 -10.51 34.46 -17.29
CA ASN A 330 -10.67 34.48 -15.84
C ASN A 330 -9.40 34.02 -15.11
N GLN A 331 -8.59 33.17 -15.75
CA GLN A 331 -7.32 32.67 -15.23
C GLN A 331 -6.53 32.05 -16.38
N TYR A 332 -5.37 31.48 -16.11
CA TYR A 332 -4.74 30.58 -17.07
C TYR A 332 -5.25 29.14 -16.88
N ALA A 333 -5.42 28.43 -17.99
CA ALA A 333 -5.62 26.99 -18.02
C ALA A 333 -4.84 26.43 -19.21
N ASP A 334 -4.42 25.16 -19.11
CA ASP A 334 -3.53 24.55 -20.09
C ASP A 334 -4.04 24.69 -21.53
N GLY A 335 -3.15 25.15 -22.41
CA GLY A 335 -3.43 25.34 -23.83
C GLY A 335 -4.20 26.61 -24.18
N TRP A 336 -4.58 27.45 -23.21
CA TRP A 336 -5.16 28.75 -23.50
C TRP A 336 -4.14 29.70 -24.16
N ASP A 337 -2.85 29.46 -24.00
CA ASP A 337 -1.78 30.11 -24.76
C ASP A 337 -1.91 29.88 -26.28
N MET A 338 -2.27 28.65 -26.70
CA MET A 338 -2.55 28.35 -28.10
C MET A 338 -3.78 29.12 -28.59
N LEU A 339 -4.81 29.23 -27.77
CA LEU A 339 -6.03 29.95 -28.08
C LEU A 339 -5.77 31.46 -28.20
N ILE A 340 -5.12 32.07 -27.21
CA ILE A 340 -4.74 33.48 -27.18
C ILE A 340 -3.89 33.83 -28.41
N SER A 341 -2.86 33.03 -28.68
CA SER A 341 -1.99 33.20 -29.86
C SER A 341 -2.79 33.12 -31.16
N SER A 342 -3.73 32.18 -31.25
CA SER A 342 -4.58 32.01 -32.44
C SER A 342 -5.56 33.17 -32.61
N ILE A 343 -6.14 33.68 -31.52
CA ILE A 343 -7.02 34.86 -31.54
C ILE A 343 -6.25 36.07 -32.08
N LYS A 344 -5.07 36.36 -31.52
CA LYS A 344 -4.24 37.50 -31.94
C LYS A 344 -3.79 37.39 -33.39
N LYS A 345 -3.48 36.18 -33.86
CA LYS A 345 -3.15 35.92 -35.26
C LYS A 345 -4.33 36.22 -36.21
N GLN A 346 -5.55 35.93 -35.79
CA GLN A 346 -6.74 36.09 -36.64
C GLN A 346 -7.36 37.50 -36.56
N LYS A 347 -7.28 38.16 -35.40
CA LYS A 347 -7.81 39.50 -35.18
C LYS A 347 -6.88 40.27 -34.24
N LEU A 348 -5.88 40.93 -34.82
CA LEU A 348 -4.85 41.66 -34.07
C LEU A 348 -5.45 42.77 -33.17
N SER A 349 -6.55 43.38 -33.60
CA SER A 349 -7.28 44.42 -32.84
C SER A 349 -8.08 43.88 -31.64
N MET A 350 -8.20 42.55 -31.49
CA MET A 350 -8.88 41.96 -30.34
C MET A 350 -8.09 42.26 -29.07
N LYS A 351 -8.75 42.87 -28.09
CA LYS A 351 -8.13 43.17 -26.79
C LYS A 351 -8.25 41.97 -25.86
N VAL A 352 -7.13 41.34 -25.54
CA VAL A 352 -7.02 40.18 -24.66
C VAL A 352 -6.57 40.65 -23.29
N LYS A 353 -7.33 40.27 -22.26
CA LYS A 353 -7.06 40.59 -20.87
C LYS A 353 -6.99 39.30 -20.05
N MET A 354 -6.12 39.27 -19.05
CA MET A 354 -5.95 38.11 -18.16
C MET A 354 -6.20 38.55 -16.72
N ILE A 355 -7.14 37.90 -16.04
CA ILE A 355 -7.37 38.10 -14.61
C ILE A 355 -6.33 37.29 -13.82
N ILE A 356 -5.77 37.92 -12.81
CA ILE A 356 -4.84 37.33 -11.85
C ILE A 356 -5.55 37.28 -10.49
N HIS A 357 -5.96 36.08 -10.08
CA HIS A 357 -6.63 35.84 -8.80
C HIS A 357 -5.65 35.78 -7.63
N ASN A 358 -4.53 35.11 -7.85
CA ASN A 358 -3.57 34.77 -6.80
C ASN A 358 -2.73 35.99 -6.37
N GLY A 359 -2.47 36.09 -5.07
CA GLY A 359 -1.54 37.06 -4.51
C GLY A 359 -0.09 36.61 -4.71
N GLN A 360 0.89 37.48 -4.40
CA GLN A 360 2.31 37.09 -4.42
C GLN A 360 2.63 35.96 -3.42
N GLU A 361 1.81 35.82 -2.37
CA GLU A 361 1.93 34.77 -1.34
C GLU A 361 1.69 33.35 -1.90
N ASP A 362 0.92 33.23 -2.98
CA ASP A 362 0.55 31.93 -3.57
C ASP A 362 1.60 31.44 -4.59
N LEU A 363 2.58 32.27 -4.96
CA LEU A 363 3.63 31.95 -5.93
C LEU A 363 4.69 30.97 -5.40
N THR A 364 4.60 30.56 -4.13
CA THR A 364 5.44 29.46 -3.60
C THR A 364 5.02 28.10 -4.13
N ASP A 365 3.79 27.98 -4.64
CA ASP A 365 3.34 26.77 -5.34
C ASP A 365 3.89 26.75 -6.77
N ALA A 366 4.55 25.64 -7.14
CA ALA A 366 5.23 25.51 -8.42
C ALA A 366 4.26 25.59 -9.62
N ILE A 367 3.02 25.09 -9.48
CA ILE A 367 2.02 25.12 -10.55
C ILE A 367 1.52 26.55 -10.75
N ILE A 368 1.26 27.25 -9.65
CA ILE A 368 0.84 28.66 -9.68
C ILE A 368 1.95 29.53 -10.29
N TRP A 369 3.21 29.28 -9.94
CA TRP A 369 4.37 29.96 -10.53
C TRP A 369 4.48 29.72 -12.04
N ASP A 370 4.44 28.46 -12.49
CA ASP A 370 4.55 28.13 -13.92
C ASP A 370 3.42 28.76 -14.74
N ASN A 371 2.20 28.78 -14.22
CA ASN A 371 1.07 29.45 -14.86
C ASN A 371 1.27 30.96 -14.95
N PHE A 372 1.79 31.58 -13.89
CA PHE A 372 2.08 33.01 -13.87
C PHE A 372 3.22 33.38 -14.83
N ASP A 373 4.29 32.58 -14.89
CA ASP A 373 5.40 32.74 -15.83
C ASP A 373 4.91 32.64 -17.29
N ASN A 374 4.04 31.68 -17.59
CA ASN A 374 3.39 31.57 -18.90
C ASN A 374 2.56 32.83 -19.25
N ILE A 375 1.82 33.38 -18.28
CA ILE A 375 1.07 34.63 -18.46
C ILE A 375 2.01 35.79 -18.78
N LEU A 376 3.08 35.96 -18.01
CA LEU A 376 4.07 37.02 -18.24
C LEU A 376 4.74 36.86 -19.61
N GLY A 377 5.15 35.64 -19.97
CA GLY A 377 5.72 35.35 -21.29
C GLY A 377 4.77 35.66 -22.46
N MET A 378 3.46 35.49 -22.28
CA MET A 378 2.45 35.93 -23.26
C MET A 378 2.25 37.45 -23.28
N TYR A 379 2.29 38.10 -22.11
CA TYR A 379 2.19 39.55 -21.98
C TYR A 379 3.36 40.26 -22.67
N ASP A 380 4.59 39.77 -22.48
CA ASP A 380 5.81 40.33 -23.09
C ASP A 380 5.81 40.17 -24.62
N LYS A 381 5.21 39.08 -25.13
CA LYS A 381 4.99 38.86 -26.57
C LYS A 381 3.86 39.73 -27.14
N GLY A 382 3.20 40.56 -26.33
CA GLY A 382 2.06 41.39 -26.74
C GLY A 382 0.79 40.60 -27.05
N LEU A 383 0.71 39.35 -26.57
CA LEU A 383 -0.47 38.50 -26.75
C LEU A 383 -1.57 38.82 -25.73
N ILE A 384 -1.16 39.24 -24.53
CA ILE A 384 -2.04 39.79 -23.49
C ILE A 384 -1.81 41.30 -23.42
N ASP A 385 -2.88 42.08 -23.58
CA ASP A 385 -2.79 43.55 -23.60
C ASP A 385 -2.84 44.15 -22.20
N GLU A 386 -3.63 43.56 -21.29
CA GLU A 386 -3.82 44.08 -19.93
C GLU A 386 -3.90 42.93 -18.90
N LEU A 387 -3.23 43.11 -17.77
CA LEU A 387 -3.39 42.27 -16.58
C LEU A 387 -4.46 42.90 -15.69
N VAL A 388 -5.40 42.08 -15.21
CA VAL A 388 -6.55 42.52 -14.43
C VAL A 388 -6.48 41.90 -13.05
N PHE A 389 -6.65 42.71 -12.01
CA PHE A 389 -6.48 42.30 -10.62
C PHE A 389 -7.75 42.59 -9.82
N LEU A 390 -8.04 41.74 -8.83
CA LEU A 390 -9.15 41.94 -7.90
C LEU A 390 -8.72 42.78 -6.69
N LYS A 391 -7.52 42.53 -6.17
CA LYS A 391 -6.97 43.23 -4.99
C LYS A 391 -6.32 44.55 -5.40
N LYS A 392 -6.75 45.66 -4.79
CA LYS A 392 -6.24 47.01 -5.06
C LYS A 392 -4.73 47.15 -4.82
N SER A 393 -4.23 46.60 -3.71
CA SER A 393 -2.80 46.62 -3.37
C SER A 393 -1.93 45.95 -4.44
N VAL A 394 -2.37 44.80 -4.96
CA VAL A 394 -1.67 44.06 -6.01
C VAL A 394 -1.71 44.85 -7.33
N TYR A 395 -2.87 45.39 -7.70
CA TYR A 395 -3.00 46.29 -8.85
C TYR A 395 -2.01 47.48 -8.78
N GLU A 396 -1.94 48.15 -7.63
CA GLU A 396 -1.06 49.31 -7.43
C GLU A 396 0.41 48.91 -7.58
N PHE A 397 0.81 47.79 -6.99
CA PHE A 397 2.16 47.23 -7.16
C PHE A 397 2.53 47.02 -8.64
N TYR A 398 1.71 46.29 -9.41
CA TYR A 398 2.04 46.03 -10.82
C TYR A 398 2.00 47.30 -11.67
N LYS A 399 1.12 48.24 -11.36
CA LYS A 399 1.06 49.53 -12.05
C LYS A 399 2.32 50.37 -11.79
N GLU A 400 2.81 50.43 -10.56
CA GLU A 400 4.07 51.13 -10.20
C GLU A 400 5.28 50.52 -10.90
N LYS A 401 5.27 49.19 -11.12
CA LYS A 401 6.29 48.48 -11.90
C LYS A 401 6.16 48.68 -13.42
N GLY A 402 5.19 49.47 -13.89
CA GLY A 402 5.03 49.81 -15.30
C GLY A 402 4.20 48.82 -16.12
N TYR A 403 3.56 47.83 -15.49
CA TYR A 403 2.67 46.91 -16.21
C TYR A 403 1.36 47.61 -16.59
N ARG A 404 0.77 47.19 -17.72
CA ARG A 404 -0.58 47.55 -18.16
C ARG A 404 -1.61 46.84 -17.27
N ALA A 405 -1.75 47.33 -16.05
CA ALA A 405 -2.58 46.76 -15.00
C ALA A 405 -3.91 47.52 -14.86
N LYS A 406 -4.99 46.79 -14.55
CA LYS A 406 -6.30 47.37 -14.17
C LYS A 406 -6.91 46.67 -12.97
N LEU A 407 -7.63 47.45 -12.17
CA LEU A 407 -8.49 46.93 -11.12
C LEU A 407 -9.83 46.51 -11.72
N LEU A 408 -10.29 45.29 -11.42
CA LEU A 408 -11.53 44.74 -11.97
C LEU A 408 -12.78 45.56 -11.57
N SER A 409 -12.79 46.18 -10.38
CA SER A 409 -13.90 47.01 -9.91
C SER A 409 -14.19 48.24 -10.79
N LYS A 410 -13.25 48.69 -11.63
CA LYS A 410 -13.48 49.75 -12.62
C LYS A 410 -14.37 49.34 -13.80
N TYR A 411 -14.75 48.06 -13.89
CA TYR A 411 -15.74 47.58 -14.87
C TYR A 411 -17.18 47.61 -14.33
N VAL A 412 -17.39 47.89 -13.03
CA VAL A 412 -18.71 48.13 -12.41
C VAL A 412 -19.23 49.56 -12.72
N GLU A 413 -18.33 50.53 -12.85
CA GLU A 413 -18.69 51.95 -13.08
C GLU A 413 -19.28 52.21 -14.48
N ILE A 414 -19.29 51.23 -15.38
CA ILE A 414 -19.86 51.38 -16.74
C ILE A 414 -21.40 51.27 -16.72
N GLU A 415 -22.04 50.69 -15.70
CA GLU A 415 -23.52 50.66 -15.58
C GLU A 415 -24.12 51.87 -14.84
N ASN A 416 -23.31 52.72 -14.18
CA ASN A 416 -23.78 53.88 -13.41
C ASN A 416 -23.47 55.25 -14.06
N ARG A 417 -23.21 55.29 -15.36
CA ARG A 417 -23.13 56.53 -16.13
C ARG A 417 -23.96 56.45 -17.40
N GLU A 418 -25.28 56.36 -17.23
CA GLU A 418 -26.31 56.97 -18.09
C GLU A 418 -27.70 56.65 -17.51
N SER A 419 -28.08 57.38 -16.45
CA SER A 419 -29.46 57.82 -16.14
C SER A 419 -29.45 58.83 -15.01
#